data_AF-A0AAW2YBI8-F1
#
_entry.id   AF-A0AAW2YBI8-F1
#
_cell.length_a   1.000
_cell.length_b   1.000
_cell.length_c   1.000
_cell.angle_alpha   90.00
_cell.angle_beta   90.00
_cell.angle_gamma   90.00
#
_symmetry.space_group_name_H-M   'P 1'
#
loop_
_entity.id
_entity.type
_entity.pdbx_description
1 polymer ?
#
loop_
_entity_poly.entity_id
_entity_poly.type
_entity_poly.pdbx_seq_one_letter_code
_entity_poly.pdbx_strand_id
1 'polypeptide(L)'
;MRHGIKLSKKQSPKTDEELKRMSNIPYASAVGSIQHAPGRRTGGAVKSILKYLKRTKDMFLIYGDGELILEGYSDDSFQPDDDDAKSQSGFVFKLNGGVVAWKIFKQDTTADSTTEAEYIAVSEAAKKAVWMKKYIQELGVVPSIVEPVVIFCDNNGL
;
A
#
# COMPACT_ATOMS: atom_id res chain seq x y z
N MET A 1 13.32 -27.70 13.04
CA MET A 1 14.28 -26.72 12.46
C MET A 1 13.65 -26.09 11.21
N ARG A 2 13.31 -24.79 11.24
CA ARG A 2 12.73 -24.10 10.07
C ARG A 2 13.85 -23.83 9.06
N HIS A 3 13.86 -24.54 7.93
CA HIS A 3 14.77 -24.26 6.83
C HIS A 3 14.37 -22.94 6.15
N GLY A 4 14.99 -21.84 6.58
CA GLY A 4 14.86 -20.54 5.92
C GLY A 4 15.43 -20.61 4.52
N ILE A 5 14.67 -20.13 3.53
CA ILE A 5 15.15 -20.03 2.15
C ILE A 5 16.20 -18.90 2.08
N LYS A 6 17.45 -19.25 1.75
CA LYS A 6 18.54 -18.27 1.59
C LYS A 6 18.47 -17.63 0.20
N LEU A 7 18.26 -16.32 0.14
CA LEU A 7 18.16 -15.55 -1.11
C LEU A 7 19.49 -14.90 -1.50
N SER A 8 19.85 -14.95 -2.78
CA SER A 8 21.10 -14.40 -3.31
C SER A 8 20.90 -13.58 -4.60
N LYS A 9 21.88 -12.73 -4.94
CA LYS A 9 21.87 -11.94 -6.18
C LYS A 9 21.76 -12.82 -7.45
N LYS A 10 22.21 -14.07 -7.38
CA LYS A 10 22.15 -15.00 -8.51
C LYS A 10 20.72 -15.41 -8.89
N GLN A 11 19.78 -15.26 -7.96
CA GLN A 11 18.38 -15.61 -8.16
C GLN A 11 17.59 -14.45 -8.78
N SER A 12 18.14 -13.23 -8.88
CA SER A 12 17.46 -12.07 -9.51
C SER A 12 17.04 -12.34 -10.97
N PRO A 13 15.94 -11.74 -11.46
CA PRO A 13 15.60 -11.77 -12.88
C PRO A 13 16.76 -11.15 -13.68
N LYS A 14 17.12 -11.78 -14.79
CA LYS A 14 18.25 -11.41 -15.64
C LYS A 14 17.81 -11.02 -17.05
N THR A 15 16.63 -11.46 -17.49
CA THR A 15 16.13 -11.17 -18.84
C THR A 15 15.10 -10.04 -18.82
N ASP A 16 14.94 -9.38 -19.97
CA ASP A 16 13.94 -8.31 -20.14
C ASP A 16 12.51 -8.80 -19.99
N GLU A 17 12.24 -10.06 -20.34
CA GLU A 17 10.96 -10.70 -20.09
C GLU A 17 10.67 -10.89 -18.60
N GLU A 18 11.66 -11.33 -17.83
CA GLU A 18 11.51 -11.45 -16.37
C GLU A 18 11.33 -10.08 -15.71
N LEU A 19 11.99 -9.04 -16.22
CA LEU A 19 11.83 -7.66 -15.77
C LEU A 19 10.43 -7.12 -16.06
N LYS A 20 9.93 -7.30 -17.29
CA LYS A 20 8.59 -6.87 -17.71
C LYS A 20 7.47 -7.63 -17.01
N ARG A 21 7.70 -8.90 -16.69
CA ARG A 21 6.79 -9.68 -15.85
C ARG A 21 6.75 -9.13 -14.41
N MET A 22 7.89 -8.71 -13.88
CA MET A 22 8.01 -8.22 -12.51
C MET A 22 7.51 -6.78 -12.33
N SER A 23 7.56 -5.92 -13.36
CA SER A 23 6.93 -4.60 -13.34
C SER A 23 5.40 -4.65 -13.23
N ASN A 24 4.79 -5.76 -13.65
CA ASN A 24 3.35 -5.96 -13.63
C ASN A 24 2.83 -6.63 -12.34
N ILE A 25 3.69 -6.88 -11.35
CA ILE A 25 3.28 -7.43 -10.04
C ILE A 25 3.09 -6.24 -9.08
N PRO A 26 1.86 -5.89 -8.68
CA PRO A 26 1.61 -4.75 -7.80
C PRO A 26 2.27 -4.96 -6.43
N TYR A 27 2.91 -3.91 -5.91
CA TYR A 27 3.53 -3.89 -4.58
C TYR A 27 2.56 -4.30 -3.44
N ALA A 28 1.26 -4.04 -3.60
CA ALA A 28 0.22 -4.41 -2.65
C ALA A 28 -0.03 -5.94 -2.63
N SER A 29 -0.15 -6.57 -3.80
CA SER A 29 -0.28 -8.03 -3.95
C SER A 29 0.92 -8.74 -3.31
N ALA A 30 2.08 -8.11 -3.43
CA ALA A 30 3.36 -8.58 -2.94
C ALA A 30 3.50 -8.62 -1.41
N VAL A 31 3.07 -7.57 -0.71
CA VAL A 31 3.18 -7.48 0.75
C VAL A 31 2.07 -8.28 1.43
N GLY A 32 0.83 -8.26 0.91
CA GLY A 32 -0.27 -9.07 1.43
C GLY A 32 0.01 -10.58 1.34
N SER A 33 0.68 -11.02 0.27
CA SER A 33 1.13 -12.42 0.09
C SER A 33 2.11 -12.89 1.18
N ILE A 34 2.94 -11.98 1.70
CA ILE A 34 3.93 -12.30 2.75
C ILE A 34 3.22 -12.54 4.09
N GLN A 35 2.12 -11.83 4.33
CA GLN A 35 1.42 -11.82 5.61
C GLN A 35 0.45 -13.00 5.76
N HIS A 36 -0.20 -13.45 4.66
CA HIS A 36 -1.32 -14.41 4.73
C HIS A 36 -1.09 -15.83 4.18
N ALA A 37 0.06 -16.15 3.56
CA ALA A 37 0.23 -17.51 3.00
C ALA A 37 1.69 -18.03 2.98
N PRO A 38 2.18 -18.74 4.01
CA PRO A 38 3.50 -19.39 4.02
C PRO A 38 3.51 -20.71 3.21
N GLY A 39 2.86 -20.74 2.04
CA GLY A 39 2.78 -21.89 1.15
C GLY A 39 3.90 -21.94 0.11
N ARG A 40 4.27 -23.15 -0.36
CA ARG A 40 5.34 -23.36 -1.36
C ARG A 40 5.10 -22.63 -2.70
N ARG A 41 3.84 -22.33 -3.04
CA ARG A 41 3.44 -21.56 -4.24
C ARG A 41 3.64 -20.04 -4.07
N THR A 42 3.59 -19.52 -2.85
CA THR A 42 3.81 -18.11 -2.49
C THR A 42 5.30 -17.72 -2.55
N GLY A 43 6.20 -18.68 -2.34
CA GLY A 43 7.65 -18.43 -2.33
C GLY A 43 8.21 -17.86 -3.64
N GLY A 44 7.55 -18.10 -4.79
CA GLY A 44 7.93 -17.50 -6.06
C GLY A 44 7.68 -16.00 -6.10
N ALA A 45 6.48 -15.57 -5.71
CA ALA A 45 6.09 -14.16 -5.64
C ALA A 45 6.96 -13.40 -4.62
N VAL A 46 7.08 -13.91 -3.39
CA VAL A 46 7.92 -13.33 -2.32
C VAL A 46 9.37 -13.15 -2.80
N LYS A 47 9.93 -14.15 -3.49
CA LYS A 47 11.26 -14.05 -4.08
C LYS A 47 11.34 -12.94 -5.14
N SER A 48 10.38 -12.84 -6.04
CA SER A 48 10.34 -11.78 -7.06
C SER A 48 10.33 -10.40 -6.42
N ILE A 49 9.55 -10.21 -5.36
CA ILE A 49 9.44 -8.93 -4.65
C ILE A 49 10.77 -8.56 -3.98
N LEU A 50 11.39 -9.50 -3.28
CA LEU A 50 12.69 -9.28 -2.65
C LEU A 50 13.79 -9.00 -3.67
N LYS A 51 13.72 -9.61 -4.86
CA LYS A 51 14.63 -9.31 -5.97
C LYS A 51 14.41 -7.91 -6.53
N TYR A 52 13.15 -7.49 -6.70
CA TYR A 52 12.77 -6.15 -7.14
C TYR A 52 13.33 -5.11 -6.15
N LEU A 53 12.96 -5.22 -4.87
CA LEU A 53 13.43 -4.34 -3.79
C LEU A 53 14.96 -4.22 -3.74
N LYS A 54 15.66 -5.35 -3.88
CA LYS A 54 17.12 -5.36 -3.90
C LYS A 54 17.73 -4.64 -5.09
N ARG A 55 17.05 -4.65 -6.25
CA ARG A 55 17.53 -4.03 -7.49
C ARG A 55 17.18 -2.55 -7.57
N THR A 56 16.06 -2.14 -6.97
CA THR A 56 15.61 -0.75 -6.93
C THR A 56 16.04 -0.01 -5.67
N LYS A 57 16.90 -0.61 -4.82
CA LYS A 57 17.34 -0.03 -3.54
C LYS A 57 18.04 1.33 -3.67
N ASP A 58 18.62 1.61 -4.83
CA ASP A 58 19.32 2.88 -5.13
C ASP A 58 18.47 3.79 -6.03
N MET A 59 17.23 3.39 -6.36
CA MET A 59 16.29 4.23 -7.09
C MET A 59 15.55 5.13 -6.10
N PHE A 60 15.34 6.38 -6.48
CA PHE A 60 14.55 7.35 -5.74
C PHE A 60 13.39 7.81 -6.60
N LEU A 61 12.30 8.21 -5.93
CA LEU A 61 11.15 8.77 -6.60
C LEU A 61 11.50 10.18 -7.09
N ILE A 62 11.32 10.45 -8.38
CA ILE A 62 11.42 11.78 -8.95
C ILE A 62 10.00 12.25 -9.20
N TYR A 63 9.56 13.26 -8.46
CA TYR A 63 8.32 13.95 -8.77
C TYR A 63 8.60 14.91 -9.93
N GLY A 64 7.73 14.88 -10.96
CA GLY A 64 7.85 15.80 -12.09
C GLY A 64 7.62 17.26 -11.69
N ASP A 65 7.94 18.18 -12.59
CA ASP A 65 7.62 19.60 -12.44
C ASP A 65 6.09 19.79 -12.35
N GLY A 66 5.63 20.46 -11.29
CA GLY A 66 4.21 20.73 -11.08
C GLY A 66 3.85 20.95 -9.61
N GLU A 67 2.58 21.29 -9.38
CA GLU A 67 2.02 21.38 -8.04
C GLU A 67 2.06 20.00 -7.37
N LEU A 68 2.48 19.92 -6.10
CA LEU A 68 2.41 18.64 -5.39
C LEU A 68 0.98 18.37 -4.95
N ILE A 69 0.35 17.39 -5.59
CA ILE A 69 -1.01 16.95 -5.31
C ILE A 69 -0.94 15.67 -4.49
N LEU A 70 -1.52 15.71 -3.28
CA LEU A 70 -1.71 14.56 -2.42
C LEU A 70 -3.10 13.98 -2.63
N GLU A 71 -3.17 12.72 -3.06
CA GLU A 71 -4.41 11.96 -3.27
C GLU A 71 -4.42 10.74 -2.36
N GLY A 72 -5.53 10.53 -1.65
CA GLY A 72 -5.76 9.35 -0.83
C GLY A 72 -6.76 8.40 -1.46
N TYR A 73 -6.62 7.11 -1.20
CA TYR A 73 -7.56 6.05 -1.54
C TYR A 73 -7.79 5.23 -0.28
N SER A 74 -9.04 4.89 -0.01
CA SER A 74 -9.44 4.03 1.09
C SER A 74 -10.27 2.88 0.55
N ASP A 75 -10.11 1.72 1.17
CA ASP A 75 -10.82 0.49 0.82
C ASP A 75 -10.97 -0.36 2.09
N ASP A 76 -11.99 -1.21 2.11
CA ASP A 76 -12.11 -2.26 3.10
C ASP A 76 -12.76 -3.52 2.54
N SER A 77 -12.61 -4.57 3.32
CA SER A 77 -13.31 -5.83 3.14
C SER A 77 -14.06 -6.09 4.43
N PHE A 78 -15.39 -6.17 4.34
CA PHE A 78 -16.27 -6.42 5.48
C PHE A 78 -16.18 -7.88 5.93
N GLN A 79 -15.88 -8.09 7.22
CA GLN A 79 -15.81 -9.39 7.88
C GLN A 79 -15.20 -10.53 7.03
N PRO A 80 -14.00 -10.36 6.42
CA PRO A 80 -13.40 -11.37 5.56
C PRO A 80 -12.79 -12.53 6.34
N ASP A 81 -12.78 -12.44 7.66
CA ASP A 81 -12.21 -13.41 8.59
C ASP A 81 -13.32 -14.10 9.38
N ASP A 82 -13.48 -15.40 9.15
CA ASP A 82 -14.50 -16.23 9.80
C ASP A 82 -14.24 -16.41 11.32
N ASP A 83 -13.02 -16.16 11.80
CA ASP A 83 -12.63 -16.43 13.19
C ASP A 83 -13.11 -15.34 14.16
N ASP A 84 -13.11 -14.06 13.75
CA ASP A 84 -13.50 -12.94 14.62
C ASP A 84 -14.41 -11.90 13.96
N ALA A 85 -14.84 -12.14 12.71
CA ALA A 85 -15.73 -11.28 11.95
C ALA A 85 -15.26 -9.82 11.87
N LYS A 86 -13.96 -9.53 12.02
CA LYS A 86 -13.46 -8.15 11.91
C LYS A 86 -13.07 -7.83 10.48
N SER A 87 -13.50 -6.66 10.01
CA SER A 87 -13.17 -6.14 8.69
C SER A 87 -11.66 -5.86 8.54
N GLN A 88 -11.17 -5.94 7.31
CA GLN A 88 -9.82 -5.51 6.95
C GLN A 88 -9.91 -4.22 6.16
N SER A 89 -9.22 -3.17 6.59
CA SER A 89 -9.21 -1.88 5.92
C SER A 89 -7.82 -1.52 5.45
N GLY A 90 -7.76 -0.66 4.44
CA GLY A 90 -6.51 -0.14 3.94
C GLY A 90 -6.65 1.23 3.33
N PHE A 91 -5.52 1.89 3.20
CA PHE A 91 -5.41 3.12 2.44
C PHE A 91 -4.09 3.20 1.68
N VAL A 92 -4.09 3.99 0.61
CA VAL A 92 -2.91 4.33 -0.18
C VAL A 92 -2.92 5.83 -0.45
N PHE A 93 -1.79 6.49 -0.24
CA PHE A 93 -1.57 7.89 -0.60
C PHE A 93 -0.57 8.00 -1.73
N LYS A 94 -0.94 8.79 -2.74
CA LYS A 94 -0.06 9.17 -3.86
C LYS A 94 0.30 10.65 -3.76
N LEU A 95 1.54 10.97 -4.12
CA LEU A 95 2.03 12.31 -4.34
C LEU A 95 2.50 12.39 -5.80
N ASN A 96 1.89 13.27 -6.61
CA ASN A 96 2.17 13.40 -8.05
C ASN A 96 2.25 12.05 -8.79
N GLY A 97 1.26 11.19 -8.56
CA GLY A 97 1.15 9.86 -9.19
C GLY A 97 2.01 8.76 -8.57
N GLY A 98 2.98 9.10 -7.71
CA GLY A 98 3.82 8.14 -7.01
C GLY A 98 3.27 7.77 -5.62
N VAL A 99 3.20 6.48 -5.28
CA VAL A 99 2.76 6.04 -3.94
C VAL A 99 3.81 6.37 -2.89
N VAL A 100 3.39 7.07 -1.83
CA VAL A 100 4.27 7.56 -0.75
C VAL A 100 3.97 6.97 0.62
N ALA A 101 2.72 6.53 0.83
CA ALA A 101 2.32 5.88 2.07
C ALA A 101 1.18 4.89 1.79
N TRP A 102 1.16 3.79 2.52
CA TRP A 102 0.05 2.85 2.51
C TRP A 102 -0.03 2.15 3.86
N LYS A 103 -1.20 1.60 4.18
CA LYS A 103 -1.41 0.75 5.35
C LYS A 103 -2.52 -0.24 5.01
N ILE A 104 -2.38 -1.48 5.48
CA ILE A 104 -3.45 -2.47 5.56
C ILE A 104 -3.52 -2.88 7.03
N PHE A 105 -4.71 -2.93 7.60
CA PHE A 105 -4.91 -3.25 9.00
C PHE A 105 -6.26 -3.93 9.22
N LYS A 106 -6.31 -4.77 10.25
CA LYS A 106 -7.56 -5.33 10.75
C LYS A 106 -8.23 -4.28 11.64
N GLN A 107 -9.53 -4.06 11.49
CA GLN A 107 -10.26 -3.12 12.34
C GLN A 107 -10.26 -3.62 13.79
N ASP A 108 -10.16 -2.72 14.76
CA ASP A 108 -10.18 -3.11 16.18
C ASP A 108 -11.57 -3.53 16.64
N THR A 109 -12.60 -2.85 16.11
CA THR A 109 -14.02 -3.09 16.35
C THR A 109 -14.60 -3.93 15.21
N THR A 110 -15.55 -4.81 15.54
CA THR A 110 -16.38 -5.50 14.57
C THR A 110 -17.43 -4.53 14.04
N ALA A 111 -17.39 -4.25 12.74
CA ALA A 111 -18.44 -3.49 12.08
C ALA A 111 -19.69 -4.36 11.89
N ASP A 112 -20.87 -3.77 12.00
CA ASP A 112 -22.16 -4.43 11.80
C ASP A 112 -22.65 -4.31 10.35
N SER A 113 -22.00 -3.48 9.52
CA SER A 113 -22.30 -3.31 8.10
C SER A 113 -21.07 -2.97 7.27
N THR A 114 -21.15 -3.19 5.95
CA THR A 114 -20.12 -2.75 4.99
C THR A 114 -19.89 -1.25 5.07
N THR A 115 -20.98 -0.46 5.15
CA THR A 115 -20.90 1.01 5.25
C THR A 115 -20.18 1.48 6.51
N GLU A 116 -20.38 0.81 7.64
CA GLU A 116 -19.65 1.11 8.87
C GLU A 116 -18.16 0.79 8.73
N ALA A 117 -17.83 -0.36 8.13
CA ALA A 117 -16.44 -0.73 7.88
C ALA A 117 -15.74 0.28 6.94
N GLU A 118 -16.42 0.72 5.89
CA GLU A 118 -15.96 1.78 4.97
C GLU A 118 -15.74 3.10 5.71
N TYR A 119 -16.65 3.49 6.59
CA TYR A 119 -16.52 4.71 7.38
C TYR A 119 -15.29 4.66 8.30
N ILE A 120 -15.03 3.52 8.94
CA ILE A 120 -13.82 3.32 9.75
C ILE A 120 -12.55 3.43 8.88
N ALA A 121 -12.55 2.82 7.70
CA ALA A 121 -11.42 2.87 6.77
C ALA A 121 -11.11 4.32 6.34
N VAL A 122 -12.13 5.05 5.89
CA VAL A 122 -12.02 6.45 5.45
C VAL A 122 -11.62 7.37 6.60
N SER A 123 -12.13 7.13 7.82
CA SER A 123 -11.76 7.89 9.02
C SER A 123 -10.27 7.74 9.35
N GLU A 124 -9.73 6.53 9.27
CA GLU A 124 -8.30 6.27 9.47
C GLU A 124 -7.45 6.90 8.35
N ALA A 125 -7.90 6.83 7.09
CA ALA A 125 -7.25 7.51 5.98
C ALA A 125 -7.24 9.02 6.19
N ALA A 126 -8.35 9.63 6.63
CA ALA A 126 -8.46 11.06 6.89
C ALA A 126 -7.49 11.54 7.98
N LYS A 127 -7.36 10.78 9.08
CA LYS A 127 -6.35 11.06 10.12
C LYS A 127 -4.94 11.09 9.53
N LYS A 128 -4.62 10.13 8.66
CA LYS A 128 -3.31 10.07 7.99
C LYS A 128 -3.11 11.24 7.01
N ALA A 129 -4.13 11.60 6.24
CA ALA A 129 -4.10 12.73 5.32
C ALA A 129 -3.79 14.05 6.03
N VAL A 130 -4.46 14.32 7.16
CA VAL A 130 -4.21 15.53 7.97
C VAL A 130 -2.77 15.57 8.47
N TRP A 131 -2.25 14.44 8.96
CA TRP A 131 -0.85 14.36 9.40
C TRP A 131 0.13 14.60 8.24
N MET A 132 -0.11 13.99 7.08
CA MET A 132 0.75 14.15 5.90
C MET A 132 0.74 15.59 5.38
N LYS A 133 -0.42 16.23 5.33
CA LYS A 133 -0.56 17.63 4.93
C LYS A 133 0.28 18.54 5.82
N LYS A 134 0.16 18.41 7.14
CA LYS A 134 0.96 19.18 8.10
C LYS A 134 2.46 18.93 7.93
N TYR A 135 2.86 17.67 7.81
CA TYR A 135 4.25 17.30 7.61
C TYR A 135 4.86 17.92 6.35
N ILE A 136 4.13 17.90 5.23
CA ILE A 136 4.59 18.50 3.96
C ILE A 136 4.69 20.03 4.07
N GLN A 137 3.73 20.68 4.75
CA GLN A 137 3.76 22.12 5.01
C GLN A 137 4.97 22.52 5.88
N GLU A 138 5.26 21.75 6.92
CA GLU A 138 6.40 22.01 7.84
C GLU A 138 7.77 21.82 7.17
N LEU A 139 7.88 20.90 6.20
CA LEU A 139 9.12 20.70 5.47
C LEU A 139 9.52 21.93 4.63
N GLY A 140 8.60 22.87 4.35
CA GLY A 140 8.89 24.13 3.65
C GLY A 140 9.30 23.97 2.18
N VAL A 141 9.33 22.74 1.66
CA VAL A 141 9.69 22.43 0.26
C VAL A 141 8.53 22.68 -0.70
N VAL A 142 7.30 22.88 -0.18
CA VAL A 142 6.08 22.81 -0.98
C VAL A 142 5.01 23.76 -0.44
N PRO A 143 4.89 24.97 -1.01
CA PRO A 143 3.83 25.92 -0.62
C PRO A 143 2.41 25.47 -1.00
N SER A 144 2.28 24.48 -1.88
CA SER A 144 1.08 24.25 -2.68
C SER A 144 0.03 23.31 -2.10
N ILE A 145 0.28 22.64 -0.97
CA ILE A 145 -0.69 21.69 -0.40
C ILE A 145 -1.79 22.39 0.43
N VAL A 146 -2.19 23.61 0.03
CA VAL A 146 -3.20 24.42 0.73
C VAL A 146 -4.58 23.79 0.58
N GLU A 147 -4.85 23.17 -0.56
CA GLU A 147 -6.13 22.54 -0.87
C GLU A 147 -6.46 21.33 0.03
N PRO A 148 -7.74 21.00 0.23
CA PRO A 148 -8.16 19.77 0.90
C PRO A 148 -7.56 18.53 0.22
N VAL A 149 -7.13 17.55 1.03
CA VAL A 149 -6.68 16.25 0.51
C VAL A 149 -7.90 15.45 0.10
N VAL A 150 -8.01 15.13 -1.19
CA VAL A 150 -9.10 14.28 -1.70
C VAL A 150 -8.82 12.83 -1.31
N ILE A 151 -9.82 12.17 -0.73
CA ILE A 151 -9.80 10.74 -0.42
C ILE A 151 -10.89 10.07 -1.24
N PHE A 152 -10.49 9.14 -2.10
CA PHE A 152 -11.42 8.33 -2.89
C PHE A 152 -11.77 7.05 -2.11
N CYS A 153 -13.05 6.71 -2.08
CA CYS A 153 -13.60 5.44 -1.63
C CYS A 153 -14.69 5.01 -2.62
N ASP A 154 -14.95 3.71 -2.72
CA ASP A 154 -15.97 3.13 -3.60
C ASP A 154 -17.37 3.00 -2.95
N ASN A 155 -17.49 3.42 -1.68
CA ASN A 155 -18.77 3.50 -0.99
C ASN A 155 -19.69 4.55 -1.63
N ASN A 156 -20.88 4.12 -2.06
CA ASN A 156 -21.92 5.00 -2.62
C ASN A 156 -22.84 5.61 -1.55
N GLY A 157 -22.64 5.29 -0.26
CA GLY A 157 -23.41 5.79 0.87
C GLY A 157 -22.77 6.95 1.63
N LEU A 158 -21.58 7.42 1.21
CA LEU A 158 -20.84 8.55 1.77
C LEU A 158 -21.05 9.83 0.95
#